data_AF-A0A3B0V6M5-F1
#
_entry.id   AF-A0A3B0V6M5-F1
#
_cell.length_a   1.000
_cell.length_b   1.000
_cell.length_c   1.000
_cell.angle_alpha   90.00
_cell.angle_beta   90.00
_cell.angle_gamma   90.00
#
_symmetry.space_group_name_H-M   'P 1'
#
loop_
_entity.id
_entity.type
_entity.pdbx_description
1 polymer ?
#
loop_
_entity_poly.entity_id
_entity_poly.type
_entity_poly.pdbx_seq_one_letter_code
_entity_poly.pdbx_strand_id
1 'polypeptide(L)'
;MTFMLKNKAIFFRIFIVFAFLAVPVFMMGQKRGKDKKKCKTVSEQDLINYASLSPPISVIDHAIGWAKQNNGAWYSMQNEIPFSDQKANKDNSGKRRLGQDNFIQFEMRSLMIGNQQFSVLIQKYKDGVYEFPVLKENWKPYLSLDFYVFPTKRLFKLWPDSVPFNQAYAVGLQILTRGTIKDYEHKNWKSILVGQAEQTHLGEKINGSDLIIAVYPIKNNEKEVCRFRLIKSFDNNYLQSIYTAPNHREYLFRREFYEVKYYAFKNFIQAAKDKYVKVIPETGSALSNTFQNNYNWGILKYRAGDYIKAIEYFRKAIAANPDANDFMLFAYLGNAQSKMHRYSDAVDSYDRALSINPGNVMQYSNWVRNYFNRGVAEYYLGNMKGACKDWNKALELGFGPAHDYIIEYCNKDQK
;
A
#
# COMPACT_ATOMS: atom_id res chain seq x y z
N MET A 1 -14.51 48.21 33.79
CA MET A 1 -14.16 49.63 33.65
C MET A 1 -13.56 49.84 32.25
N THR A 2 -14.46 50.00 31.28
CA THR A 2 -14.49 50.96 30.16
C THR A 2 -13.20 51.61 29.59
N PHE A 3 -12.96 51.30 28.30
CA PHE A 3 -12.97 52.20 27.11
C PHE A 3 -11.80 53.14 26.71
N MET A 4 -11.35 53.00 25.44
CA MET A 4 -11.23 53.99 24.33
C MET A 4 -9.98 53.67 23.44
N LEU A 5 -10.06 53.11 22.22
CA LEU A 5 -10.46 53.62 20.87
C LEU A 5 -9.57 54.72 20.23
N LYS A 6 -8.84 54.41 19.11
CA LYS A 6 -9.15 54.84 17.71
C LYS A 6 -8.01 54.67 16.67
N ASN A 7 -8.37 54.01 15.56
CA ASN A 7 -8.16 54.30 14.12
C ASN A 7 -6.82 54.81 13.52
N LYS A 8 -6.38 54.17 12.41
CA LYS A 8 -6.61 54.66 11.01
C LYS A 8 -6.04 53.69 9.95
N ALA A 9 -6.84 53.43 8.91
CA ALA A 9 -6.45 52.91 7.60
C ALA A 9 -6.56 54.07 6.57
N ILE A 10 -5.75 54.09 5.49
CA ILE A 10 -6.00 54.87 4.24
C ILE A 10 -5.04 54.42 3.09
N PHE A 11 -5.69 53.97 1.98
CA PHE A 11 -5.45 54.16 0.53
C PHE A 11 -4.19 53.69 -0.24
N PHE A 12 -4.45 52.90 -1.30
CA PHE A 12 -3.64 52.78 -2.53
C PHE A 12 -4.56 52.78 -3.78
N ARG A 13 -4.34 53.72 -4.70
CA ARG A 13 -4.90 53.91 -6.07
C ARG A 13 -3.91 54.93 -6.73
N ILE A 14 -3.47 54.94 -8.00
CA ILE A 14 -4.07 54.56 -9.29
C ILE A 14 -3.05 54.88 -10.47
N PHE A 15 -3.16 54.17 -11.63
CA PHE A 15 -2.83 54.53 -13.06
C PHE A 15 -1.36 54.60 -13.57
N ILE A 16 -0.99 54.50 -14.88
CA ILE A 16 -1.39 53.82 -16.16
C ILE A 16 -0.49 54.42 -17.29
N VAL A 17 0.14 53.55 -18.12
CA VAL A 17 0.43 53.58 -19.60
C VAL A 17 0.93 54.86 -20.35
N PHE A 18 2.07 54.79 -21.11
CA PHE A 18 2.17 54.83 -22.61
C PHE A 18 3.59 55.09 -23.22
N ALA A 19 3.82 54.40 -24.36
CA ALA A 19 4.46 54.84 -25.64
C ALA A 19 5.99 54.77 -25.92
N PHE A 20 6.33 53.82 -26.82
CA PHE A 20 7.08 53.90 -28.10
C PHE A 20 8.31 54.82 -28.28
N LEU A 21 9.41 54.23 -28.78
CA LEU A 21 10.27 54.79 -29.85
C LEU A 21 10.95 53.65 -30.64
N ALA A 22 11.02 53.84 -31.97
CA ALA A 22 11.45 52.90 -33.00
C ALA A 22 12.96 53.02 -33.34
N VAL A 23 13.53 51.99 -34.02
CA VAL A 23 14.71 52.02 -34.92
C VAL A 23 14.84 50.62 -35.61
N PRO A 24 15.40 50.51 -36.84
CA PRO A 24 14.73 49.83 -37.95
C PRO A 24 15.25 48.43 -38.38
N VAL A 25 14.49 47.89 -39.34
CA VAL A 25 14.60 46.63 -40.09
C VAL A 25 15.97 46.39 -40.72
N PHE A 26 16.49 45.17 -40.56
CA PHE A 26 17.27 44.49 -41.61
C PHE A 26 16.65 43.11 -41.86
N MET A 27 16.07 42.95 -43.05
CA MET A 27 15.66 41.65 -43.57
C MET A 27 16.89 40.93 -44.13
N MET A 28 17.20 39.76 -43.59
CA MET A 28 17.80 38.68 -44.37
C MET A 28 16.95 37.44 -44.16
N GLY A 29 16.29 37.02 -45.23
CA GLY A 29 15.40 35.88 -45.22
C GLY A 29 16.17 34.57 -45.12
N GLN A 30 15.60 33.64 -44.35
CA GLN A 30 15.59 32.24 -44.74
C GLN A 30 14.38 31.55 -44.10
N LYS A 31 13.53 31.00 -44.97
CA LYS A 31 12.37 30.17 -44.62
C LYS A 31 12.79 29.07 -43.64
N ARG A 32 12.25 29.09 -42.42
CA ARG A 32 12.11 27.88 -41.60
C ARG A 32 10.63 27.68 -41.34
N GLY A 33 10.11 26.58 -41.90
CA GLY A 33 8.72 26.17 -41.77
C GLY A 33 8.30 26.14 -40.30
N LYS A 34 7.11 26.69 -40.05
CA LYS A 34 6.41 26.50 -38.78
C LYS A 34 5.98 25.04 -38.68
N ASP A 35 6.89 24.17 -38.25
CA ASP A 35 6.47 22.95 -37.58
C ASP A 35 5.97 23.35 -36.19
N LYS A 36 4.70 23.77 -36.16
CA LYS A 36 3.90 23.60 -34.94
C LYS A 36 3.94 22.11 -34.67
N LYS A 37 4.87 21.66 -33.82
CA LYS A 37 4.74 20.38 -33.12
C LYS A 37 3.34 20.39 -32.53
N LYS A 38 2.40 19.69 -33.17
CA LYS A 38 1.14 19.31 -32.56
C LYS A 38 1.56 18.67 -31.24
N CYS A 39 1.31 19.33 -30.11
CA CYS A 39 1.25 18.61 -28.86
C CYS A 39 0.28 17.46 -29.12
N LYS A 40 0.81 16.24 -29.20
CA LYS A 40 -0.04 15.06 -29.17
C LYS A 40 -0.81 15.20 -27.86
N THR A 41 -2.11 15.39 -27.96
CA THR A 41 -3.00 15.20 -26.82
C THR A 41 -2.75 13.78 -26.37
N VAL A 42 -2.02 13.63 -25.25
CA VAL A 42 -1.97 12.38 -24.50
C VAL A 42 -3.43 12.05 -24.25
N SER A 43 -3.91 10.93 -24.80
CA SER A 43 -5.31 10.57 -24.57
C SER A 43 -5.50 10.40 -23.06
N GLU A 44 -6.69 10.66 -22.51
CA GLU A 44 -6.97 10.30 -21.11
C GLU A 44 -6.71 8.80 -20.84
N GLN A 45 -6.70 7.98 -21.90
CA GLN A 45 -6.38 6.55 -21.89
C GLN A 45 -4.87 6.25 -21.74
N ASP A 46 -3.99 7.20 -22.06
CA ASP A 46 -2.54 7.08 -21.85
C ASP A 46 -2.10 7.53 -20.44
N LEU A 47 -3.02 8.10 -19.65
CA LEU A 47 -2.76 8.65 -18.31
C LEU A 47 -2.93 7.64 -17.16
N ILE A 48 -3.21 6.37 -17.43
CA ILE A 48 -3.50 5.40 -16.36
C ILE A 48 -2.39 4.36 -16.23
N ASN A 49 -1.32 4.80 -15.57
CA ASN A 49 -0.28 3.94 -15.01
C ASN A 49 0.13 4.51 -13.64
N TYR A 50 -0.86 4.82 -12.79
CA TYR A 50 -0.56 5.30 -11.44
C TYR A 50 -0.11 4.13 -10.58
N ALA A 51 1.05 4.25 -9.94
CA ALA A 51 1.34 3.35 -8.85
C ALA A 51 0.32 3.58 -7.71
N SER A 52 -0.22 2.49 -7.18
CA SER A 52 -1.33 2.53 -6.24
C SER A 52 -0.95 1.80 -4.95
N LEU A 53 -0.98 2.54 -3.84
CA LEU A 53 -0.72 2.02 -2.50
C LEU A 53 -2.03 1.67 -1.81
N SER A 54 -2.18 0.41 -1.39
CA SER A 54 -3.38 -0.06 -0.69
C SER A 54 -3.53 0.56 0.71
N PRO A 55 -4.74 0.53 1.30
CA PRO A 55 -4.90 0.58 2.76
C PRO A 55 -4.05 -0.50 3.47
N PRO A 56 -3.83 -0.39 4.79
CA PRO A 56 -3.19 -1.45 5.56
C PRO A 56 -3.89 -2.79 5.33
N ILE A 57 -3.14 -3.81 4.95
CA ILE A 57 -3.61 -5.19 4.79
C ILE A 57 -3.59 -5.89 6.15
N SER A 58 -2.55 -5.63 6.92
CA SER A 58 -2.35 -6.18 8.25
C SER A 58 -1.46 -5.25 9.08
N VAL A 59 -1.57 -5.37 10.40
CA VAL A 59 -0.90 -4.50 11.36
C VAL A 59 -0.35 -5.31 12.52
N ILE A 60 0.84 -4.94 13.03
CA ILE A 60 1.33 -5.31 14.36
C ILE A 60 1.52 -4.01 15.13
N ASP A 61 0.70 -3.78 16.13
CA ASP A 61 0.70 -2.61 17.03
C ASP A 61 1.07 -2.97 18.47
N HIS A 62 1.29 -4.27 18.75
CA HIS A 62 1.68 -4.78 20.05
C HIS A 62 2.81 -5.81 19.90
N ALA A 63 3.97 -5.51 20.47
CA ALA A 63 5.08 -6.43 20.67
C ALA A 63 5.84 -6.09 21.96
N ILE A 64 6.54 -7.06 22.52
CA ILE A 64 7.48 -6.82 23.61
C ILE A 64 8.88 -6.74 22.98
N GLY A 65 9.52 -5.58 23.06
CA GLY A 65 10.91 -5.45 22.68
C GLY A 65 11.81 -5.88 23.83
N TRP A 66 12.83 -6.68 23.51
CA TRP A 66 13.80 -7.23 24.45
C TRP A 66 15.19 -6.75 24.07
N ALA A 67 16.00 -6.39 25.08
CA ALA A 67 17.41 -6.06 24.91
C ALA A 67 18.24 -6.65 26.04
N LYS A 68 19.33 -7.34 25.69
CA LYS A 68 20.31 -7.87 26.61
C LYS A 68 21.17 -6.73 27.13
N GLN A 69 21.19 -6.57 28.45
CA GLN A 69 21.92 -5.53 29.15
C GLN A 69 23.40 -5.93 29.33
N ASN A 70 24.25 -4.95 29.63
CA ASN A 70 25.69 -5.16 29.85
C ASN A 70 26.02 -6.18 30.95
N ASN A 71 25.13 -6.35 31.94
CA ASN A 71 25.26 -7.36 33.00
C ASN A 71 24.75 -8.76 32.61
N GLY A 72 24.36 -8.95 31.34
CA GLY A 72 23.83 -10.21 30.81
C GLY A 72 22.33 -10.44 31.03
N ALA A 73 21.66 -9.62 31.86
CA ALA A 73 20.23 -9.73 32.09
C ALA A 73 19.41 -9.25 30.88
N TRP A 74 18.20 -9.78 30.72
CA TRP A 74 17.26 -9.31 29.72
C TRP A 74 16.35 -8.24 30.29
N TYR A 75 16.16 -7.16 29.55
CA TYR A 75 15.21 -6.10 29.87
C TYR A 75 14.20 -5.97 28.73
N SER A 76 12.96 -5.62 29.05
CA SER A 76 11.87 -5.56 28.08
C SER A 76 11.01 -4.32 28.22
N MET A 77 10.50 -3.82 27.09
CA MET A 77 9.54 -2.72 27.03
C MET A 77 8.46 -2.99 25.99
N GLN A 78 7.27 -2.44 26.21
CA GLN A 78 6.18 -2.56 25.25
C GLN A 78 6.45 -1.68 24.04
N ASN A 79 6.42 -2.27 22.84
CA ASN A 79 6.65 -1.64 21.54
C ASN A 79 7.99 -0.92 21.36
N GLU A 80 8.95 -1.17 22.23
CA GLU A 80 10.25 -0.51 22.25
C GLU A 80 11.34 -1.53 22.56
N ILE A 81 12.44 -1.50 21.81
CA ILE A 81 13.67 -2.18 22.19
C ILE A 81 14.39 -1.24 23.17
N PRO A 82 14.58 -1.64 24.44
CA PRO A 82 15.33 -0.84 25.40
C PRO A 82 16.78 -0.68 24.95
N PHE A 83 17.47 0.35 25.42
CA PHE A 83 18.91 0.43 25.23
C PHE A 83 19.60 -0.74 25.96
N SER A 84 20.72 -1.22 25.43
CA SER A 84 21.56 -2.21 26.11
C SER A 84 22.32 -1.66 27.33
N ASP A 85 22.42 -0.33 27.44
CA ASP A 85 22.94 0.36 28.62
C ASP A 85 21.80 0.72 29.59
N GLN A 86 21.92 0.23 30.83
CA GLN A 86 20.91 0.45 31.88
C GLN A 86 20.77 1.92 32.28
N LYS A 87 21.85 2.70 32.23
CA LYS A 87 21.79 4.13 32.57
C LYS A 87 20.96 4.90 31.54
N ALA A 88 21.14 4.57 30.26
CA ALA A 88 20.34 5.14 29.18
C ALA A 88 18.83 4.87 29.34
N ASN A 89 18.43 3.72 29.87
CA ASN A 89 17.02 3.41 30.13
C ASN A 89 16.42 4.16 31.32
N LYS A 90 17.25 4.70 32.22
CA LYS A 90 16.81 5.56 33.34
C LYS A 90 16.73 7.04 32.94
N ASP A 91 17.35 7.42 31.83
CA ASP A 91 17.34 8.80 31.33
C ASP A 91 15.99 9.13 30.70
N ASN A 92 15.32 10.12 31.29
CA ASN A 92 14.05 10.64 30.83
C ASN A 92 14.21 11.82 29.86
N SER A 93 15.34 11.97 29.18
CA SER A 93 15.51 12.92 28.09
C SER A 93 14.67 12.52 26.87
N GLY A 94 14.16 13.50 26.13
CA GLY A 94 13.23 13.31 25.00
C GLY A 94 13.57 12.13 24.09
N LYS A 95 14.79 12.05 23.53
CA LYS A 95 15.21 10.94 22.66
C LYS A 95 15.33 9.60 23.40
N ARG A 96 15.79 9.60 24.66
CA ARG A 96 16.00 8.35 25.41
C ARG A 96 14.68 7.70 25.84
N ARG A 97 13.63 8.47 26.07
CA ARG A 97 12.28 7.94 26.33
C ARG A 97 11.69 7.13 25.17
N LEU A 98 12.30 7.19 23.98
CA LEU A 98 11.86 6.44 22.81
C LEU A 98 12.48 5.05 22.72
N GLY A 99 13.46 4.70 23.56
CA GLY A 99 14.23 3.47 23.39
C GLY A 99 15.14 3.50 22.15
N GLN A 100 15.77 2.35 21.85
CA GLN A 100 16.66 2.18 20.71
C GLN A 100 15.89 2.08 19.39
N ASP A 101 14.87 1.22 19.38
CA ASP A 101 13.93 1.08 18.28
C ASP A 101 12.52 1.06 18.89
N ASN A 102 11.75 2.12 18.67
CA ASN A 102 10.33 2.13 18.98
C ASN A 102 9.47 1.94 17.75
N PHE A 103 8.23 1.55 18.00
CA PHE A 103 7.19 1.65 17.02
C PHE A 103 5.84 1.95 17.68
N ILE A 104 4.95 2.55 16.91
CA ILE A 104 3.51 2.62 17.19
C ILE A 104 2.86 1.41 16.53
N GLN A 105 3.16 1.20 15.26
CA GLN A 105 2.71 0.01 14.53
C GLN A 105 3.61 -0.29 13.33
N PHE A 106 3.70 -1.58 12.99
CA PHE A 106 4.10 -2.06 11.68
C PHE A 106 2.86 -2.26 10.82
N GLU A 107 2.86 -1.77 9.58
CA GLU A 107 1.81 -1.99 8.59
C GLU A 107 2.38 -2.76 7.40
N MET A 108 1.62 -3.72 6.89
CA MET A 108 1.87 -4.32 5.59
C MET A 108 0.87 -3.75 4.58
N ARG A 109 1.35 -3.30 3.43
CA ARG A 109 0.53 -2.79 2.32
C ARG A 109 0.96 -3.43 1.01
N SER A 110 0.09 -3.36 0.00
CA SER A 110 0.42 -3.71 -1.39
C SER A 110 0.65 -2.43 -2.16
N LEU A 111 1.63 -2.46 -3.06
CA LEU A 111 1.92 -1.40 -4.02
C LEU A 111 1.96 -2.01 -5.42
N MET A 112 1.17 -1.46 -6.33
CA MET A 112 1.27 -1.77 -7.75
C MET A 112 2.16 -0.72 -8.41
N ILE A 113 3.15 -1.13 -9.20
CA ILE A 113 3.90 -0.24 -10.11
C ILE A 113 3.85 -0.87 -11.50
N GLY A 114 3.13 -0.23 -12.42
CA GLY A 114 2.81 -0.82 -13.72
C GLY A 114 2.18 -2.21 -13.58
N ASN A 115 2.92 -3.23 -14.01
CA ASN A 115 2.49 -4.64 -14.03
C ASN A 115 2.98 -5.46 -12.84
N GLN A 116 3.74 -4.86 -11.93
CA GLN A 116 4.42 -5.58 -10.86
C GLN A 116 3.78 -5.27 -9.52
N GLN A 117 3.55 -6.33 -8.75
CA GLN A 117 3.06 -6.25 -7.38
C GLN A 117 4.24 -6.27 -6.40
N PHE A 118 4.26 -5.28 -5.52
CA PHE A 118 5.21 -5.14 -4.42
C PHE A 118 4.48 -5.15 -3.08
N SER A 119 5.21 -5.55 -2.05
CA SER A 119 4.80 -5.40 -0.66
C SER A 119 5.53 -4.21 -0.06
N VAL A 120 4.84 -3.49 0.82
CA VAL A 120 5.39 -2.34 1.52
C VAL A 120 5.25 -2.59 3.01
N LEU A 121 6.40 -2.73 3.69
CA LEU A 121 6.46 -2.73 5.14
C LEU A 121 6.66 -1.29 5.60
N ILE A 122 5.77 -0.79 6.46
CA ILE A 122 5.87 0.54 7.07
C ILE A 122 6.01 0.38 8.57
N GLN A 123 7.03 0.98 9.16
CA GLN A 123 7.16 1.15 10.61
C GLN A 123 6.83 2.59 10.96
N LYS A 124 5.72 2.82 11.66
CA LYS A 124 5.39 4.13 12.23
C LYS A 124 5.89 4.19 13.66
N TYR A 125 6.45 5.32 14.08
CA TYR A 125 7.06 5.46 15.39
C TYR A 125 7.04 6.90 15.90
N LYS A 126 7.16 7.06 17.23
CA LYS A 126 7.33 8.37 17.86
C LYS A 126 8.77 8.83 17.63
N ASP A 127 8.93 10.05 17.17
CA ASP A 127 10.22 10.67 16.94
C ASP A 127 10.19 12.07 17.57
N GLY A 128 11.26 12.82 17.42
CA GLY A 128 11.28 14.21 17.81
C GLY A 128 12.63 14.85 17.54
N VAL A 129 12.66 16.16 17.77
CA VAL A 129 13.85 16.96 17.59
C VAL A 129 13.98 17.92 18.76
N TYR A 130 15.21 18.12 19.22
CA TYR A 130 15.52 19.22 20.13
C TYR A 130 15.65 20.50 19.31
N GLU A 131 15.06 21.58 19.80
CA GLU A 131 15.31 22.92 19.23
C GLU A 131 16.80 23.26 19.25
N PHE A 132 17.48 22.89 20.33
CA PHE A 132 18.93 23.01 20.48
C PHE A 132 19.56 21.62 20.68
N PRO A 133 19.94 20.90 19.60
CA PRO A 133 20.41 19.51 19.67
C PRO A 133 21.64 19.26 20.55
N VAL A 134 22.56 20.23 20.61
CA VAL A 134 23.78 20.13 21.42
C VAL A 134 23.47 20.22 22.91
N LEU A 135 22.59 21.16 23.29
CA LEU A 135 22.16 21.39 24.68
C LEU A 135 21.06 20.41 25.13
N LYS A 136 20.40 19.76 24.17
CA LYS A 136 19.21 18.91 24.39
C LYS A 136 18.05 19.65 25.06
N GLU A 137 17.81 20.89 24.64
CA GLU A 137 16.74 21.74 25.15
C GLU A 137 15.54 21.77 24.20
N ASN A 138 14.35 21.97 24.77
CA ASN A 138 13.06 22.12 24.08
C ASN A 138 12.77 21.00 23.07
N TRP A 139 12.58 19.77 23.59
CA TRP A 139 12.19 18.62 22.77
C TRP A 139 10.79 18.80 22.18
N LYS A 140 10.69 18.72 20.85
CA LYS A 140 9.44 18.78 20.09
C LYS A 140 9.15 17.38 19.49
N PRO A 141 8.13 16.65 19.98
CA PRO A 141 7.79 15.34 19.46
C PRO A 141 7.02 15.45 18.13
N TYR A 142 7.18 14.45 17.26
CA TYR A 142 6.38 14.28 16.05
C TYR A 142 6.33 12.80 15.65
N LEU A 143 5.51 12.43 14.67
CA LEU A 143 5.43 11.06 14.17
C LEU A 143 6.26 10.87 12.90
N SER A 144 7.06 9.81 12.90
CA SER A 144 7.86 9.40 11.74
C SER A 144 7.40 8.05 11.22
N LEU A 145 7.72 7.78 9.96
CA LEU A 145 7.63 6.44 9.41
C LEU A 145 8.87 6.08 8.59
N ASP A 146 9.26 4.82 8.69
CA ASP A 146 10.18 4.16 7.76
C ASP A 146 9.35 3.26 6.84
N PHE A 147 9.67 3.23 5.55
CA PHE A 147 9.06 2.31 4.60
C PHE A 147 10.09 1.50 3.82
N TYR A 148 9.70 0.27 3.47
CA TYR A 148 10.50 -0.67 2.70
C TYR A 148 9.61 -1.30 1.63
N VAL A 149 9.89 -1.00 0.36
CA VAL A 149 9.19 -1.59 -0.78
C VAL A 149 10.00 -2.79 -1.25
N PHE A 150 9.40 -3.96 -1.39
CA PHE A 150 10.11 -5.18 -1.80
C PHE A 150 9.22 -6.13 -2.61
N PRO A 151 9.79 -7.04 -3.41
CA PRO A 151 9.02 -7.99 -4.20
C PRO A 151 8.13 -8.87 -3.31
N THR A 152 6.82 -8.91 -3.55
CA THR A 152 5.86 -9.67 -2.70
C THR A 152 6.20 -11.15 -2.57
N LYS A 153 6.83 -11.75 -3.60
CA LYS A 153 7.34 -13.14 -3.57
C LYS A 153 8.29 -13.44 -2.40
N ARG A 154 8.91 -12.41 -1.80
CA ARG A 154 9.81 -12.54 -0.65
C ARG A 154 9.06 -12.96 0.62
N LEU A 155 7.77 -12.66 0.72
CA LEU A 155 6.93 -13.10 1.85
C LEU A 155 6.87 -14.63 1.97
N PHE A 156 6.95 -15.37 0.85
CA PHE A 156 6.97 -16.84 0.87
C PHE A 156 8.28 -17.42 1.42
N LYS A 157 9.37 -16.65 1.37
CA LYS A 157 10.62 -17.00 2.07
C LYS A 157 10.54 -16.61 3.55
N LEU A 158 9.95 -15.44 3.82
CA LEU A 158 9.80 -14.92 5.19
C LEU A 158 8.84 -15.74 6.05
N TRP A 159 7.82 -16.33 5.43
CA TRP A 159 6.87 -17.22 6.08
C TRP A 159 6.51 -18.38 5.14
N PRO A 160 7.34 -19.44 5.12
CA PRO A 160 7.13 -20.61 4.28
C PRO A 160 5.91 -21.41 4.75
N ASP A 161 5.37 -22.26 3.88
CA ASP A 161 4.16 -23.04 4.20
C ASP A 161 4.43 -24.11 5.28
N SER A 162 5.65 -24.66 5.29
CA SER A 162 6.18 -25.42 6.42
C SER A 162 7.07 -24.53 7.27
N VAL A 163 6.50 -23.97 8.35
CA VAL A 163 7.20 -23.08 9.27
C VAL A 163 8.12 -23.91 10.18
N PRO A 164 9.44 -23.67 10.19
CA PRO A 164 10.36 -24.41 11.05
C PRO A 164 10.27 -23.90 12.49
N PHE A 165 9.44 -24.54 13.32
CA PHE A 165 9.33 -24.21 14.74
C PHE A 165 10.63 -24.48 15.48
N ASN A 166 10.93 -23.64 16.47
CA ASN A 166 12.11 -23.71 17.31
C ASN A 166 13.44 -23.65 16.52
N GLN A 167 13.40 -23.04 15.32
CA GLN A 167 14.57 -22.77 14.50
C GLN A 167 14.53 -21.34 13.96
N ALA A 168 15.52 -20.54 14.36
CA ALA A 168 15.68 -19.18 13.83
C ALA A 168 16.17 -19.19 12.38
N TYR A 169 15.72 -18.22 11.59
CA TYR A 169 16.21 -17.98 10.23
C TYR A 169 16.13 -16.49 9.90
N ALA A 170 16.78 -16.08 8.81
CA ALA A 170 16.70 -14.71 8.32
C ALA A 170 16.46 -14.69 6.81
N VAL A 171 15.78 -13.65 6.35
CA VAL A 171 15.43 -13.47 4.94
C VAL A 171 15.75 -12.05 4.53
N GLY A 172 16.63 -11.93 3.54
CA GLY A 172 16.84 -10.67 2.83
C GLY A 172 15.67 -10.38 1.88
N LEU A 173 15.06 -9.21 2.07
CA LEU A 173 13.88 -8.80 1.32
C LEU A 173 14.21 -8.32 -0.10
N GLN A 174 15.46 -7.95 -0.38
CA GLN A 174 15.84 -7.32 -1.65
C GLN A 174 14.93 -6.13 -1.95
N ILE A 175 15.00 -5.14 -1.07
CA ILE A 175 14.13 -3.97 -1.18
C ILE A 175 14.37 -3.28 -2.53
N LEU A 176 13.29 -2.89 -3.19
CA LEU A 176 13.32 -1.99 -4.34
C LEU A 176 13.77 -0.61 -3.87
N THR A 177 13.17 -0.09 -2.80
CA THR A 177 13.50 1.23 -2.25
C THR A 177 13.15 1.28 -0.77
N ARG A 178 13.81 2.19 -0.04
CA ARG A 178 13.44 2.56 1.34
C ARG A 178 13.46 4.07 1.53
N GLY A 179 12.74 4.54 2.53
CA GLY A 179 12.81 5.94 2.94
C GLY A 179 12.29 6.15 4.35
N THR A 180 12.62 7.33 4.89
CA THR A 180 12.13 7.83 6.17
C THR A 180 11.36 9.11 5.90
N ILE A 181 10.11 9.18 6.35
CA ILE A 181 9.29 10.39 6.27
C ILE A 181 9.07 10.86 7.70
N LYS A 182 9.81 11.90 8.07
CA LYS A 182 9.66 12.58 9.37
C LYS A 182 8.44 13.49 9.35
N ASP A 183 7.78 13.59 10.48
CA ASP A 183 6.62 14.44 10.67
C ASP A 183 5.56 14.22 9.58
N TYR A 184 5.16 12.95 9.42
CA TYR A 184 4.37 12.52 8.27
C TYR A 184 2.91 12.99 8.34
N GLU A 185 2.42 13.41 9.51
CA GLU A 185 1.02 13.84 9.70
C GLU A 185 0.69 15.11 8.91
N HIS A 186 1.69 15.97 8.70
CA HIS A 186 1.56 17.21 7.92
C HIS A 186 1.99 17.05 6.46
N LYS A 187 2.14 15.81 5.98
CA LYS A 187 2.66 15.50 4.64
C LYS A 187 1.76 14.52 3.90
N ASN A 188 1.74 14.62 2.57
CA ASN A 188 1.17 13.59 1.72
C ASN A 188 2.14 12.41 1.57
N TRP A 189 2.43 11.74 2.69
CA TRP A 189 3.47 10.71 2.80
C TRP A 189 3.23 9.53 1.86
N LYS A 190 1.97 9.22 1.54
CA LYS A 190 1.61 8.17 0.57
C LYS A 190 2.16 8.51 -0.81
N SER A 191 1.94 9.75 -1.27
CA SER A 191 2.42 10.19 -2.59
C SER A 191 3.95 10.26 -2.64
N ILE A 192 4.59 10.67 -1.54
CA ILE A 192 6.07 10.67 -1.43
C ILE A 192 6.63 9.24 -1.56
N LEU A 193 6.04 8.29 -0.82
CA LEU A 193 6.45 6.88 -0.86
C LEU A 193 6.27 6.29 -2.26
N VAL A 194 5.09 6.50 -2.85
CA VAL A 194 4.74 5.99 -4.18
C VAL A 194 5.69 6.56 -5.23
N GLY A 195 5.87 7.88 -5.27
CA GLY A 195 6.76 8.53 -6.22
C GLY A 195 8.21 8.07 -6.10
N GLN A 196 8.72 7.86 -4.88
CA GLN A 196 10.07 7.32 -4.70
C GLN A 196 10.20 5.88 -5.24
N ALA A 197 9.17 5.05 -5.03
CA ALA A 197 9.15 3.69 -5.54
C ALA A 197 9.10 3.66 -7.08
N GLU A 198 8.30 4.53 -7.70
CA GLU A 198 8.23 4.70 -9.15
C GLU A 198 9.57 5.14 -9.74
N GLN A 199 10.19 6.20 -9.21
CA GLN A 199 11.52 6.67 -9.66
C GLN A 199 12.57 5.56 -9.58
N THR A 200 12.55 4.77 -8.49
CA THR A 200 13.49 3.66 -8.33
C THR A 200 13.20 2.53 -9.32
N HIS A 201 11.91 2.25 -9.59
CA HIS A 201 11.50 1.24 -10.58
C HIS A 201 11.87 1.62 -12.01
N LEU A 202 11.80 2.92 -12.35
CA LEU A 202 12.20 3.47 -13.65
C LEU A 202 13.73 3.57 -13.82
N GLY A 203 14.50 3.28 -12.77
CA GLY A 203 15.96 3.36 -12.80
C GLY A 203 16.52 4.78 -12.61
N GLU A 204 15.68 5.75 -12.28
CA GLU A 204 16.08 7.15 -12.03
C GLU A 204 16.80 7.31 -10.70
N LYS A 205 16.54 6.40 -9.74
CA LYS A 205 17.17 6.37 -8.42
C LYS A 205 17.73 4.98 -8.15
N ILE A 206 18.98 4.91 -7.70
CA ILE A 206 19.62 3.66 -7.29
C ILE A 206 19.32 3.41 -5.82
N ASN A 207 18.86 2.20 -5.49
CA ASN A 207 18.79 1.74 -4.11
C ASN A 207 20.11 1.07 -3.71
N GLY A 208 20.72 1.53 -2.62
CA GLY A 208 21.94 0.94 -2.05
C GLY A 208 21.72 0.22 -0.72
N SER A 209 20.46 0.00 -0.32
CA SER A 209 20.09 -0.58 0.96
C SER A 209 19.34 -1.88 0.80
N ASP A 210 19.40 -2.74 1.81
CA ASP A 210 18.51 -3.90 1.94
C ASP A 210 17.91 -3.97 3.36
N LEU A 211 16.85 -4.74 3.51
CA LEU A 211 16.28 -5.09 4.80
C LEU A 211 16.30 -6.61 4.95
N ILE A 212 16.93 -7.08 6.01
CA ILE A 212 16.91 -8.49 6.39
C ILE A 212 15.97 -8.62 7.58
N ILE A 213 15.01 -9.54 7.51
CA ILE A 213 14.14 -9.86 8.64
C ILE A 213 14.57 -11.21 9.19
N ALA A 214 15.00 -11.22 10.45
CA ALA A 214 15.19 -12.44 11.23
C ALA A 214 13.85 -12.84 11.87
N VAL A 215 13.53 -14.12 11.81
CA VAL A 215 12.29 -14.71 12.34
C VAL A 215 12.64 -15.95 13.15
N TYR A 216 12.01 -16.09 14.31
CA TYR A 216 12.15 -17.25 15.18
C TYR A 216 10.79 -17.63 15.77
N PRO A 217 10.04 -18.52 15.08
CA PRO A 217 8.80 -19.10 15.58
C PRO A 217 9.14 -20.09 16.68
N ILE A 218 8.55 -19.92 17.86
CA ILE A 218 8.78 -20.77 19.04
C ILE A 218 7.45 -21.40 19.41
N LYS A 219 7.46 -22.72 19.58
CA LYS A 219 6.31 -23.48 20.06
C LYS A 219 6.78 -24.51 21.08
N ASN A 220 6.26 -24.38 22.29
CA ASN A 220 6.37 -25.35 23.36
C ASN A 220 5.01 -25.48 24.06
N ASN A 221 4.90 -26.36 25.06
CA ASN A 221 3.61 -26.67 25.72
C ASN A 221 2.93 -25.46 26.39
N GLU A 222 3.67 -24.39 26.68
CA GLU A 222 3.17 -23.24 27.45
C GLU A 222 3.09 -21.95 26.62
N LYS A 223 3.82 -21.86 25.51
CA LYS A 223 4.03 -20.61 24.77
C LYS A 223 4.19 -20.83 23.27
N GLU A 224 3.35 -20.14 22.51
CA GLU A 224 3.44 -20.05 21.05
C GLU A 224 3.66 -18.58 20.64
N VAL A 225 4.92 -18.22 20.40
CA VAL A 225 5.34 -16.85 20.07
C VAL A 225 6.20 -16.82 18.82
N CYS A 226 6.32 -15.63 18.24
CA CYS A 226 7.28 -15.37 17.18
C CYS A 226 8.19 -14.22 17.63
N ARG A 227 9.50 -14.45 17.64
CA ARG A 227 10.48 -13.39 17.77
C ARG A 227 10.88 -12.91 16.38
N PHE A 228 11.06 -11.61 16.21
CA PHE A 228 11.55 -11.05 14.96
C PHE A 228 12.46 -9.85 15.17
N ARG A 229 13.29 -9.57 14.16
CA ARG A 229 14.20 -8.42 14.15
C ARG A 229 14.35 -7.88 12.74
N LEU A 230 14.33 -6.55 12.61
CA LEU A 230 14.63 -5.84 11.38
C LEU A 230 16.12 -5.47 11.39
N ILE A 231 16.87 -5.94 10.40
CA ILE A 231 18.31 -5.71 10.26
C ILE A 231 18.50 -4.87 9.00
N LYS A 232 18.72 -3.57 9.18
CA LYS A 232 19.02 -2.64 8.07
C LYS A 232 20.43 -2.94 7.55
N SER A 233 20.55 -3.24 6.27
CA SER A 233 21.82 -3.58 5.61
C SER A 233 22.02 -2.72 4.35
N PHE A 234 23.20 -2.80 3.75
CA PHE A 234 23.44 -2.38 2.37
C PHE A 234 23.03 -3.49 1.40
N ASP A 235 22.77 -3.12 0.15
CA ASP A 235 22.57 -4.07 -0.94
C ASP A 235 23.91 -4.72 -1.31
N ASN A 236 24.35 -5.64 -0.46
CA ASN A 236 25.58 -6.39 -0.59
C ASN A 236 25.32 -7.85 -0.24
N ASN A 237 25.46 -8.71 -1.25
CA ASN A 237 25.23 -10.15 -1.15
C ASN A 237 26.08 -10.79 -0.04
N TYR A 238 27.30 -10.28 0.22
CA TYR A 238 28.16 -10.81 1.28
C TYR A 238 27.54 -10.58 2.67
N LEU A 239 27.12 -9.36 2.99
CA LEU A 239 26.50 -9.06 4.29
C LEU A 239 25.18 -9.84 4.47
N GLN A 240 24.38 -9.94 3.42
CA GLN A 240 23.16 -10.75 3.44
C GLN A 240 23.47 -12.24 3.69
N SER A 241 24.53 -12.76 3.08
CA SER A 241 24.96 -14.16 3.27
C SER A 241 25.32 -14.45 4.73
N ILE A 242 25.97 -13.51 5.43
CA ILE A 242 26.33 -13.68 6.85
C ILE A 242 25.06 -13.88 7.69
N TYR A 243 24.06 -13.01 7.54
CA TYR A 243 22.84 -13.10 8.36
C TYR A 243 21.95 -14.28 7.99
N THR A 244 21.96 -14.70 6.72
CA THR A 244 21.09 -15.77 6.22
C THR A 244 21.73 -17.17 6.33
N ALA A 245 23.02 -17.25 6.62
CA ALA A 245 23.74 -18.52 6.74
C ALA A 245 23.27 -19.35 7.96
N PRO A 246 23.20 -20.70 7.84
CA PRO A 246 22.75 -21.57 8.93
C PRO A 246 23.57 -21.45 10.22
N ASN A 247 24.88 -21.26 10.11
CA ASN A 247 25.79 -21.11 11.26
C ASN A 247 25.62 -19.78 12.01
N HIS A 248 24.94 -18.79 11.42
CA HIS A 248 24.72 -17.50 12.06
C HIS A 248 23.38 -17.38 12.80
N ARG A 249 22.50 -18.37 12.65
CA ARG A 249 21.13 -18.35 13.21
C ARG A 249 21.09 -18.11 14.71
N GLU A 250 22.05 -18.67 15.44
CA GLU A 250 22.16 -18.53 16.88
C GLU A 250 22.49 -17.10 17.35
N TYR A 251 23.03 -16.24 16.48
CA TYR A 251 23.40 -14.85 16.82
C TYR A 251 22.27 -13.85 16.56
N LEU A 252 21.29 -14.21 15.72
CA LEU A 252 20.23 -13.31 15.27
C LEU A 252 19.43 -12.67 16.43
N PHE A 253 19.25 -13.44 17.51
CA PHE A 253 18.42 -13.09 18.68
C PHE A 253 19.20 -12.95 19.98
N ARG A 254 20.55 -12.89 19.94
CA ARG A 254 21.39 -12.84 21.17
C ARG A 254 21.39 -11.49 21.90
N ARG A 255 21.06 -10.41 21.20
CA ARG A 255 21.16 -9.04 21.71
C ARG A 255 19.81 -8.38 21.89
N GLU A 256 19.00 -8.37 20.85
CA GLU A 256 17.73 -7.63 20.85
C GLU A 256 16.76 -8.25 19.86
N PHE A 257 15.46 -8.12 20.13
CA PHE A 257 14.39 -8.57 19.25
C PHE A 257 13.04 -8.05 19.74
N TYR A 258 12.04 -8.09 18.85
CA TYR A 258 10.64 -8.02 19.24
C TYR A 258 10.07 -9.43 19.42
N GLU A 259 9.14 -9.59 20.36
CA GLU A 259 8.38 -10.81 20.59
C GLU A 259 6.88 -10.51 20.48
N VAL A 260 6.17 -11.31 19.71
CA VAL A 260 4.71 -11.25 19.55
C VAL A 260 4.10 -12.65 19.68
N LYS A 261 2.79 -12.72 19.88
CA LYS A 261 2.07 -14.00 19.75
C LYS A 261 2.26 -14.56 18.34
N TYR A 262 2.44 -15.87 18.22
CA TYR A 262 2.75 -16.52 16.94
C TYR A 262 1.72 -16.18 15.85
N TYR A 263 0.43 -16.26 16.17
CA TYR A 263 -0.63 -15.95 15.22
C TYR A 263 -0.61 -14.48 14.75
N ALA A 264 -0.12 -13.55 15.57
CA ALA A 264 -0.06 -12.14 15.20
C ALA A 264 0.95 -11.94 14.06
N PHE A 265 2.15 -12.50 14.19
CA PHE A 265 3.15 -12.46 13.12
C PHE A 265 2.73 -13.28 11.90
N LYS A 266 2.17 -14.47 12.12
CA LYS A 266 1.61 -15.32 11.04
C LYS A 266 0.58 -14.56 10.23
N ASN A 267 -0.42 -13.98 10.88
CA ASN A 267 -1.50 -13.25 10.21
C ASN A 267 -0.98 -11.98 9.54
N PHE A 268 0.01 -11.30 10.15
CA PHE A 268 0.66 -10.14 9.56
C PHE A 268 1.25 -10.45 8.18
N ILE A 269 1.99 -11.57 8.06
CA ILE A 269 2.57 -11.98 6.77
C ILE A 269 1.54 -12.65 5.86
N GLN A 270 0.72 -13.55 6.40
CA GLN A 270 -0.24 -14.34 5.61
C GLN A 270 -1.27 -13.46 4.92
N ALA A 271 -1.79 -12.43 5.59
CA ALA A 271 -2.76 -11.51 4.98
C ALA A 271 -2.20 -10.83 3.72
N ALA A 272 -0.90 -10.54 3.68
CA ALA A 272 -0.25 -9.99 2.49
C ALA A 272 0.09 -11.05 1.44
N LYS A 273 0.45 -12.29 1.85
CA LYS A 273 0.56 -13.45 0.93
C LYS A 273 -0.77 -13.70 0.21
N ASP A 274 -1.89 -13.62 0.92
CA ASP A 274 -3.23 -13.85 0.36
C ASP A 274 -3.64 -12.80 -0.68
N LYS A 275 -3.00 -11.60 -0.65
CA LYS A 275 -3.17 -10.59 -1.69
C LYS A 275 -2.24 -10.79 -2.89
N TYR A 276 -1.26 -11.67 -2.83
CA TYR A 276 -0.34 -11.90 -3.94
C TYR A 276 -1.05 -12.59 -5.10
N VAL A 277 -0.93 -12.03 -6.31
CA VAL A 277 -1.46 -12.63 -7.53
C VAL A 277 -0.29 -13.05 -8.41
N LYS A 278 -0.13 -14.36 -8.59
CA LYS A 278 0.94 -14.94 -9.42
C LYS A 278 0.58 -14.81 -10.89
N VAL A 279 1.44 -14.15 -11.68
CA VAL A 279 1.34 -14.09 -13.14
C VAL A 279 2.59 -14.65 -13.79
N ILE A 280 2.42 -15.31 -14.93
CA ILE A 280 3.49 -15.76 -15.83
C ILE A 280 3.63 -14.68 -16.91
N PRO A 281 4.86 -14.14 -17.14
CA PRO A 281 5.11 -13.21 -18.23
C PRO A 281 4.75 -13.81 -19.59
N GLU A 282 4.20 -13.00 -20.49
CA GLU A 282 3.78 -13.41 -21.85
C GLU A 282 4.94 -13.93 -22.73
N THR A 283 6.19 -13.76 -22.30
CA THR A 283 7.40 -14.18 -23.02
C THR A 283 7.77 -15.66 -22.83
N GLY A 284 7.00 -16.42 -22.04
CA GLY A 284 7.26 -17.85 -21.78
C GLY A 284 6.35 -18.78 -22.59
N SER A 285 6.90 -19.83 -23.17
CA SER A 285 6.18 -20.85 -23.98
C SER A 285 5.28 -21.81 -23.17
N ALA A 286 4.84 -21.42 -21.97
CA ALA A 286 4.11 -22.32 -21.08
C ALA A 286 2.59 -22.23 -21.33
N LEU A 287 2.07 -23.14 -22.16
CA LEU A 287 0.64 -23.41 -22.41
C LEU A 287 -0.14 -23.93 -21.18
N SER A 288 0.48 -24.05 -20.00
CA SER A 288 -0.23 -24.45 -18.78
C SER A 288 -0.99 -23.25 -18.20
N ASN A 289 -2.32 -23.31 -18.41
CA ASN A 289 -3.33 -22.45 -17.79
C ASN A 289 -3.41 -21.00 -18.30
N THR A 290 -3.51 -20.84 -19.63
CA THR A 290 -3.77 -19.56 -20.32
C THR A 290 -4.96 -18.80 -19.72
N PHE A 291 -6.04 -19.51 -19.38
CA PHE A 291 -7.21 -18.95 -18.68
C PHE A 291 -6.80 -18.27 -17.37
N GLN A 292 -6.19 -19.02 -16.44
CA GLN A 292 -5.84 -18.49 -15.12
C GLN A 292 -4.80 -17.38 -15.21
N ASN A 293 -3.85 -17.49 -16.15
CA ASN A 293 -2.84 -16.46 -16.32
C ASN A 293 -3.48 -15.15 -16.80
N ASN A 294 -4.37 -15.20 -17.79
CA ASN A 294 -5.14 -14.05 -18.25
C ASN A 294 -6.02 -13.49 -17.12
N TYR A 295 -6.71 -14.34 -16.37
CA TYR A 295 -7.51 -13.92 -15.23
C TYR A 295 -6.68 -13.18 -14.17
N ASN A 296 -5.52 -13.73 -13.81
CA ASN A 296 -4.60 -13.13 -12.85
C ASN A 296 -4.02 -11.80 -13.35
N TRP A 297 -3.69 -11.70 -14.64
CA TRP A 297 -3.31 -10.44 -15.28
C TRP A 297 -4.44 -9.41 -15.19
N GLY A 298 -5.68 -9.81 -15.47
CA GLY A 298 -6.86 -8.96 -15.32
C GLY A 298 -7.01 -8.41 -13.90
N ILE A 299 -6.83 -9.26 -12.88
CA ILE A 299 -6.85 -8.82 -11.46
C ILE A 299 -5.75 -7.80 -11.17
N LEU A 300 -4.51 -8.05 -11.62
CA LEU A 300 -3.39 -7.13 -11.38
C LEU A 300 -3.63 -5.78 -12.05
N LYS A 301 -4.15 -5.79 -13.28
CA LYS A 301 -4.52 -4.57 -14.02
C LYS A 301 -5.64 -3.80 -13.35
N TYR A 302 -6.67 -4.50 -12.91
CA TYR A 302 -7.77 -3.89 -12.14
C TYR A 302 -7.24 -3.21 -10.86
N ARG A 303 -6.33 -3.87 -10.13
CA ARG A 303 -5.74 -3.31 -8.90
C ARG A 303 -4.78 -2.15 -9.15
N ALA A 304 -4.11 -2.14 -10.31
CA ALA A 304 -3.30 -1.02 -10.76
C ALA A 304 -4.15 0.16 -11.26
N GLY A 305 -5.47 0.01 -11.38
CA GLY A 305 -6.38 1.02 -11.93
C GLY A 305 -6.42 1.05 -13.46
N ASP A 306 -5.63 0.22 -14.15
CA ASP A 306 -5.64 0.05 -15.61
C ASP A 306 -6.84 -0.83 -16.00
N TYR A 307 -8.04 -0.26 -15.88
CA TYR A 307 -9.30 -0.97 -16.11
C TYR A 307 -9.48 -1.40 -17.57
N ILE A 308 -8.87 -0.67 -18.52
CA ILE A 308 -8.90 -1.02 -19.95
C ILE A 308 -8.20 -2.35 -20.17
N LYS A 309 -6.94 -2.47 -19.72
CA LYS A 309 -6.23 -3.76 -19.84
C LYS A 309 -6.84 -4.82 -18.94
N ALA A 310 -7.42 -4.46 -17.80
CA ALA A 310 -8.15 -5.42 -16.97
C ALA A 310 -9.29 -6.08 -17.75
N ILE A 311 -10.14 -5.29 -18.42
CA ILE A 311 -11.22 -5.78 -19.28
C ILE A 311 -10.67 -6.65 -20.41
N GLU A 312 -9.59 -6.23 -21.07
CA GLU A 312 -8.95 -7.00 -22.14
C GLU A 312 -8.52 -8.39 -21.65
N TYR A 313 -7.81 -8.45 -20.52
CA TYR A 313 -7.35 -9.72 -19.95
C TYR A 313 -8.49 -10.60 -19.44
N PHE A 314 -9.55 -10.02 -18.84
CA PHE A 314 -10.73 -10.80 -18.47
C PHE A 314 -11.43 -11.38 -19.70
N ARG A 315 -11.53 -10.63 -20.81
CA ARG A 315 -12.06 -11.16 -22.07
C ARG A 315 -11.18 -12.26 -22.66
N LYS A 316 -9.85 -12.10 -22.61
CA LYS A 316 -8.91 -13.17 -23.00
C LYS A 316 -9.06 -14.41 -22.13
N ALA A 317 -9.34 -14.25 -20.83
CA ALA A 317 -9.64 -15.38 -19.95
C ALA A 317 -10.94 -16.06 -20.40
N ILE A 318 -12.05 -15.33 -20.54
CA ILE A 318 -13.34 -15.89 -21.02
C ILE A 318 -13.16 -16.62 -22.37
N ALA A 319 -12.43 -16.04 -23.32
CA ALA A 319 -12.17 -16.68 -24.61
C ALA A 319 -11.35 -17.98 -24.49
N ALA A 320 -10.44 -18.07 -23.52
CA ALA A 320 -9.63 -19.26 -23.28
C ALA A 320 -10.41 -20.39 -22.57
N ASN A 321 -11.49 -20.07 -21.85
CA ASN A 321 -12.40 -21.04 -21.27
C ASN A 321 -13.84 -20.47 -21.23
N PRO A 322 -14.62 -20.64 -22.32
CA PRO A 322 -15.98 -20.10 -22.41
C PRO A 322 -16.94 -20.69 -21.36
N ASP A 323 -16.69 -21.92 -20.93
CA ASP A 323 -17.50 -22.66 -19.96
C ASP A 323 -17.05 -22.40 -18.51
N ALA A 324 -16.19 -21.40 -18.28
CA ALA A 324 -15.72 -21.04 -16.95
C ALA A 324 -16.89 -20.65 -16.03
N ASN A 325 -17.21 -21.52 -15.08
CA ASN A 325 -18.24 -21.29 -14.07
C ASN A 325 -17.66 -20.57 -12.84
N ASP A 326 -17.03 -19.42 -13.06
CA ASP A 326 -16.44 -18.59 -12.01
C ASP A 326 -17.09 -17.21 -11.97
N PHE A 327 -17.99 -16.99 -11.01
CA PHE A 327 -18.67 -15.71 -10.86
C PHE A 327 -17.71 -14.54 -10.60
N MET A 328 -16.53 -14.80 -9.99
CA MET A 328 -15.57 -13.75 -9.66
C MET A 328 -14.95 -13.14 -10.93
N LEU A 329 -14.81 -13.92 -12.00
CA LEU A 329 -14.36 -13.42 -13.31
C LEU A 329 -15.30 -12.32 -13.83
N PHE A 330 -16.60 -12.61 -13.84
CA PHE A 330 -17.62 -11.67 -14.29
C PHE A 330 -17.80 -10.50 -13.31
N ALA A 331 -17.68 -10.75 -12.00
CA ALA A 331 -17.68 -9.69 -10.99
C ALA A 331 -16.55 -8.68 -11.19
N TYR A 332 -15.31 -9.15 -11.43
CA TYR A 332 -14.19 -8.26 -11.71
C TYR A 332 -14.32 -7.53 -13.05
N LEU A 333 -14.85 -8.20 -14.08
CA LEU A 333 -15.13 -7.57 -15.37
C LEU A 333 -16.17 -6.44 -15.21
N GLY A 334 -17.29 -6.71 -14.53
CA GLY A 334 -18.34 -5.73 -14.24
C GLY A 334 -17.82 -4.55 -13.42
N ASN A 335 -16.99 -4.83 -12.40
CA ASN A 335 -16.33 -3.77 -11.63
C ASN A 335 -15.43 -2.90 -12.51
N ALA A 336 -14.62 -3.50 -13.39
CA ALA A 336 -13.74 -2.76 -14.29
C ALA A 336 -14.54 -1.90 -15.29
N GLN A 337 -15.63 -2.43 -15.84
CA GLN A 337 -16.53 -1.70 -16.74
C GLN A 337 -17.24 -0.55 -16.01
N SER A 338 -17.72 -0.78 -14.79
CA SER A 338 -18.32 0.25 -13.96
C SER A 338 -17.34 1.38 -13.65
N LYS A 339 -16.08 1.07 -13.35
CA LYS A 339 -15.00 2.06 -13.17
C LYS A 339 -14.66 2.83 -14.44
N MET A 340 -14.98 2.28 -15.60
CA MET A 340 -14.88 2.93 -16.91
C MET A 340 -16.20 3.61 -17.34
N HIS A 341 -17.19 3.72 -16.45
CA HIS A 341 -18.53 4.26 -16.71
C HIS A 341 -19.31 3.53 -17.82
N ARG A 342 -18.93 2.28 -18.12
CA ARG A 342 -19.63 1.39 -19.05
C ARG A 342 -20.71 0.62 -18.32
N TYR A 343 -21.71 1.33 -17.81
CA TYR A 343 -22.68 0.77 -16.86
C TYR A 343 -23.56 -0.32 -17.47
N SER A 344 -23.97 -0.20 -18.73
CA SER A 344 -24.73 -1.26 -19.42
C SER A 344 -23.94 -2.57 -19.47
N ASP A 345 -22.69 -2.53 -19.94
CA ASP A 345 -21.83 -3.72 -19.99
C ASP A 345 -21.55 -4.29 -18.58
N ALA A 346 -21.48 -3.41 -17.57
CA ALA A 346 -21.28 -3.81 -16.19
C ALA A 346 -22.49 -4.58 -15.65
N VAL A 347 -23.71 -4.11 -15.93
CA VAL A 347 -24.96 -4.82 -15.58
C VAL A 347 -24.97 -6.21 -16.18
N ASP A 348 -24.68 -6.35 -17.48
CA ASP A 348 -24.62 -7.68 -18.14
C ASP A 348 -23.61 -8.62 -17.47
N SER A 349 -22.45 -8.07 -17.06
CA SER A 349 -21.43 -8.84 -16.38
C SER A 349 -21.84 -9.22 -14.96
N TYR A 350 -22.52 -8.34 -14.23
CA TYR A 350 -23.06 -8.68 -12.90
C TYR A 350 -24.21 -9.68 -12.99
N ASP A 351 -25.06 -9.60 -14.01
CA ASP A 351 -26.10 -10.60 -14.27
C ASP A 351 -25.48 -11.98 -14.47
N ARG A 352 -24.41 -12.05 -15.27
CA ARG A 352 -23.68 -13.29 -15.46
C ARG A 352 -23.06 -13.79 -14.15
N ALA A 353 -22.44 -12.90 -13.36
CA ALA A 353 -21.91 -13.26 -12.05
C ALA A 353 -22.99 -13.80 -11.11
N LEU A 354 -24.14 -13.13 -11.03
CA LEU A 354 -25.26 -13.52 -10.16
C LEU A 354 -25.96 -14.80 -10.63
N SER A 355 -25.85 -15.17 -11.92
CA SER A 355 -26.34 -16.46 -12.43
C SER A 355 -25.51 -17.67 -11.99
N ILE A 356 -24.30 -17.45 -11.47
CA ILE A 356 -23.37 -18.49 -11.04
C ILE A 356 -23.36 -18.54 -9.51
N ASN A 357 -23.85 -19.64 -8.95
CA ASN A 357 -23.86 -19.83 -7.49
C ASN A 357 -22.44 -19.97 -6.92
N PRO A 358 -22.15 -19.40 -5.75
CA PRO A 358 -20.85 -19.54 -5.11
C PRO A 358 -20.60 -21.01 -4.72
N GLY A 359 -19.40 -21.51 -5.00
CA GLY A 359 -19.05 -22.90 -4.70
C GLY A 359 -18.81 -23.19 -3.21
N ASN A 360 -18.70 -22.17 -2.36
CA ASN A 360 -18.54 -22.31 -0.91
C ASN A 360 -18.97 -21.05 -0.15
N VAL A 361 -19.12 -21.20 1.17
CA VAL A 361 -19.55 -20.13 2.09
C VAL A 361 -18.61 -18.93 2.10
N MET A 362 -17.29 -19.14 1.93
CA MET A 362 -16.33 -18.03 1.92
C MET A 362 -16.53 -17.07 0.74
N GLN A 363 -16.98 -17.58 -0.40
CA GLN A 363 -17.24 -16.80 -1.61
C GLN A 363 -18.62 -16.11 -1.60
N TYR A 364 -19.55 -16.58 -0.76
CA TYR A 364 -20.91 -16.03 -0.67
C TYR A 364 -20.92 -14.52 -0.45
N SER A 365 -20.06 -14.00 0.44
CA SER A 365 -19.96 -12.55 0.71
C SER A 365 -19.56 -11.73 -0.54
N ASN A 366 -18.70 -12.27 -1.40
CA ASN A 366 -18.33 -11.61 -2.66
C ASN A 366 -19.40 -11.76 -3.72
N TRP A 367 -20.13 -12.88 -3.71
CA TRP A 367 -21.27 -13.07 -4.60
C TRP A 367 -22.38 -12.05 -4.30
N VAL A 368 -22.76 -11.89 -3.03
CA VAL A 368 -23.76 -10.91 -2.57
C VAL A 368 -23.41 -9.47 -2.97
N ARG A 369 -22.12 -9.10 -2.94
CA ARG A 369 -21.65 -7.77 -3.38
C ARG A 369 -22.00 -7.45 -4.83
N ASN A 370 -22.21 -8.44 -5.69
CA ASN A 370 -22.61 -8.20 -7.08
C ASN A 370 -24.02 -7.59 -7.17
N TYR A 371 -24.95 -7.93 -6.27
CA TYR A 371 -26.23 -7.21 -6.20
C TYR A 371 -25.99 -5.72 -5.94
N PHE A 372 -25.21 -5.39 -4.92
CA PHE A 372 -24.91 -4.00 -4.60
C PHE A 372 -24.26 -3.25 -5.78
N ASN A 373 -23.25 -3.87 -6.41
CA ASN A 373 -22.54 -3.24 -7.53
C ASN A 373 -23.41 -3.12 -8.79
N ARG A 374 -24.28 -4.09 -9.06
CA ARG A 374 -25.28 -3.99 -10.13
C ARG A 374 -26.26 -2.86 -9.85
N GLY A 375 -26.74 -2.74 -8.62
CA GLY A 375 -27.62 -1.65 -8.21
C GLY A 375 -26.98 -0.27 -8.39
N VAL A 376 -25.68 -0.13 -8.12
CA VAL A 376 -24.93 1.11 -8.44
C VAL A 376 -24.88 1.37 -9.95
N ALA A 377 -24.62 0.35 -10.77
CA ALA A 377 -24.59 0.53 -12.23
C ALA A 377 -25.98 0.89 -12.78
N GLU A 378 -27.05 0.25 -12.31
CA GLU A 378 -28.44 0.53 -12.64
C GLU A 378 -28.85 1.97 -12.27
N TYR A 379 -28.42 2.44 -11.11
CA TYR A 379 -28.64 3.84 -10.68
C TYR A 379 -28.05 4.83 -11.70
N TYR A 380 -26.81 4.61 -12.14
CA TYR A 380 -26.17 5.47 -13.14
C TYR A 380 -26.79 5.35 -14.54
N LEU A 381 -27.50 4.26 -14.84
CA LEU A 381 -28.32 4.12 -16.03
C LEU A 381 -29.71 4.78 -15.89
N GLY A 382 -30.03 5.36 -14.74
CA GLY A 382 -31.35 5.96 -14.45
C GLY A 382 -32.42 4.94 -14.05
N ASN A 383 -32.08 3.66 -13.91
CA ASN A 383 -33.00 2.61 -13.48
C ASN A 383 -33.07 2.54 -11.94
N MET A 384 -33.71 3.55 -11.34
CA MET A 384 -33.83 3.63 -9.88
C MET A 384 -34.58 2.42 -9.28
N LYS A 385 -35.59 1.90 -9.97
CA LYS A 385 -36.34 0.71 -9.52
C LYS A 385 -35.43 -0.52 -9.43
N GLY A 386 -34.59 -0.74 -10.44
CA GLY A 386 -33.59 -1.80 -10.46
C GLY A 386 -32.56 -1.62 -9.34
N ALA A 387 -32.02 -0.41 -9.21
CA ALA A 387 -31.05 -0.08 -8.17
C ALA A 387 -31.55 -0.39 -6.75
N CYS A 388 -32.76 0.07 -6.43
CA CYS A 388 -33.37 -0.14 -5.13
C CYS A 388 -33.70 -1.60 -4.87
N LYS A 389 -34.16 -2.35 -5.88
CA LYS A 389 -34.37 -3.80 -5.75
C LYS A 389 -33.07 -4.52 -5.36
N ASP A 390 -31.97 -4.16 -6.02
CA ASP A 390 -30.67 -4.78 -5.80
C ASP A 390 -30.02 -4.42 -4.48
N TRP A 391 -30.09 -3.15 -4.06
CA TRP A 391 -29.58 -2.75 -2.74
C TRP A 391 -30.38 -3.40 -1.61
N ASN A 392 -31.71 -3.47 -1.72
CA ASN A 392 -32.54 -4.21 -0.76
C ASN A 392 -32.14 -5.69 -0.71
N LYS A 393 -31.91 -6.32 -1.86
CA LYS A 393 -31.47 -7.72 -1.90
C LYS A 393 -30.10 -7.90 -1.28
N ALA A 394 -29.15 -7.01 -1.56
CA ALA A 394 -27.82 -7.05 -0.95
C ALA A 394 -27.90 -6.93 0.57
N LEU A 395 -28.74 -6.03 1.10
CA LEU A 395 -28.95 -5.86 2.54
C LEU A 395 -29.58 -7.10 3.19
N GLU A 396 -30.63 -7.66 2.56
CA GLU A 396 -31.30 -8.89 3.00
C GLU A 396 -30.29 -10.05 3.15
N LEU A 397 -29.32 -10.13 2.24
CA LEU A 397 -28.26 -11.14 2.24
C LEU A 397 -27.05 -10.76 3.11
N GLY A 398 -27.16 -9.71 3.93
CA GLY A 398 -26.18 -9.34 4.95
C GLY A 398 -25.12 -8.33 4.51
N PHE A 399 -25.26 -7.68 3.35
CA PHE A 399 -24.35 -6.61 2.93
C PHE A 399 -24.78 -5.26 3.51
N GLY A 400 -24.39 -5.01 4.76
CA GLY A 400 -24.72 -3.80 5.52
C GLY A 400 -24.54 -2.45 4.80
N PRO A 401 -23.47 -2.22 4.01
CA PRO A 401 -23.28 -0.94 3.30
C PRO A 401 -24.41 -0.57 2.32
N ALA A 402 -25.25 -1.53 1.91
CA ALA A 402 -26.41 -1.23 1.09
C ALA A 402 -27.46 -0.37 1.81
N HIS A 403 -27.51 -0.42 3.14
CA HIS A 403 -28.48 0.32 3.96
C HIS A 403 -28.43 1.84 3.70
N ASP A 404 -27.23 2.41 3.64
CA ASP A 404 -27.06 3.85 3.44
C ASP A 404 -27.59 4.31 2.08
N TYR A 405 -27.37 3.50 1.03
CA TYR A 405 -27.88 3.76 -0.31
C TYR A 405 -29.41 3.67 -0.38
N ILE A 406 -30.02 2.71 0.32
CA ILE A 406 -31.48 2.59 0.36
C ILE A 406 -32.09 3.85 0.99
N ILE A 407 -31.55 4.33 2.11
CA ILE A 407 -32.04 5.54 2.77
C ILE A 407 -31.88 6.76 1.87
N GLU A 408 -30.70 6.93 1.25
CA GLU A 408 -30.39 8.13 0.47
C GLU A 408 -31.17 8.20 -0.85
N TYR A 409 -31.40 7.07 -1.51
CA TYR A 409 -31.87 7.05 -2.90
C TYR A 409 -33.26 6.41 -3.09
N CYS A 410 -33.67 5.45 -2.26
CA CYS A 410 -34.90 4.68 -2.48
C CYS A 410 -36.12 5.21 -1.72
N ASN A 411 -35.91 5.93 -0.62
CA ASN A 411 -36.98 6.41 0.26
C ASN A 411 -37.44 7.84 -0.06
N LYS A 412 -37.04 8.40 -1.22
CA LYS A 412 -37.36 9.78 -1.61
C LYS A 412 -38.79 9.99 -2.12
N ASP A 413 -39.52 8.92 -2.43
CA ASP A 413 -40.92 8.98 -2.89
C ASP A 413 -41.95 8.93 -1.74
N GLN A 414 -41.52 9.06 -0.47
CA GLN A 414 -42.39 9.10 0.72
C GLN A 414 -42.47 10.48 1.39
N LYS A 415 -42.13 11.57 0.70
CA LYS A 415 -42.27 12.94 1.20
C LYS A 415 -43.15 13.81 0.32
#